data_AF-A0A6B3HE97-F1
#
_entry.id   AF-A0A6B3HE97-F1
#
_cell.length_a   1.000
_cell.length_b   1.000
_cell.length_c   1.000
_cell.angle_alpha   90.00
_cell.angle_beta   90.00
_cell.angle_gamma   90.00
#
_symmetry.space_group_name_H-M   'P 1'
#
loop_
_entity.id
_entity.type
_entity.pdbx_description
1 polymer ?
#
loop_
_entity_poly.entity_id
_entity_poly.type
_entity_poly.pdbx_seq_one_letter_code
_entity_poly.pdbx_strand_id
1 'polypeptide(L)'
;LYQIVYNYQDSALSGYLGERARTIGETDFELVDGLYQLGEYDLTVDVAPGDGFLVNWKYHPDAFSADAVAGMAEHFATLVDSILDSDGQSPIGMLNLLGDEERRLVTEAWNRTEADFPAQRTCWDLFAEQVEANPDASAVTCGQLTLTYRELADRSSALALALRRRGVAPGDVVGVCYERSLDLVVALLAVMRLGAVYLPLDDRLPAERLSYMVEDSGAQLIICHEAVMDRLAAVGTPKARLYATDRQDDQADQTRAAAAETSADAPDSPASTPPAAYIIYTSGSTGRPKGVVVPHA
;
A
#
# COMPACT_ATOMS: atom_id res chain seq x y z
N LEU A 1 -3.67 -17.63 -33.88
CA LEU A 1 -4.87 -17.07 -34.55
C LEU A 1 -5.16 -15.74 -33.85
N TYR A 2 -5.48 -14.71 -34.62
CA TYR A 2 -5.79 -13.37 -34.10
C TYR A 2 -7.27 -13.30 -33.72
N GLN A 3 -7.62 -12.49 -32.72
CA GLN A 3 -9.00 -12.29 -32.25
C GLN A 3 -9.57 -10.92 -32.67
N ILE A 4 -8.71 -10.01 -33.14
CA ILE A 4 -9.06 -8.64 -33.52
C ILE A 4 -8.47 -8.36 -34.89
N VAL A 5 -9.24 -7.73 -35.77
CA VAL A 5 -8.80 -7.33 -37.12
C VAL A 5 -9.09 -5.85 -37.35
N TYR A 6 -8.09 -5.15 -37.91
CA TYR A 6 -8.22 -3.79 -38.41
C TYR A 6 -8.05 -3.79 -39.92
N ASN A 7 -9.05 -3.29 -40.64
CA ASN A 7 -9.02 -3.20 -42.09
C ASN A 7 -9.10 -1.73 -42.52
N TYR A 8 -8.27 -1.34 -43.48
CA TYR A 8 -8.45 -0.10 -44.22
C TYR A 8 -8.89 -0.44 -45.65
N GLN A 9 -9.97 0.18 -46.13
CA GLN A 9 -10.48 0.00 -47.49
C GLN A 9 -10.47 1.32 -48.25
N ASP A 10 -9.88 1.32 -49.44
CA ASP A 10 -9.70 2.52 -50.27
C ASP A 10 -10.93 2.88 -51.13
N SER A 11 -12.08 2.23 -50.88
CA SER A 11 -13.34 2.46 -51.59
C SER A 11 -14.44 2.82 -50.61
N ALA A 12 -15.18 3.90 -50.88
CA ALA A 12 -16.26 4.39 -50.02
C ALA A 12 -17.27 3.28 -49.69
N LEU A 13 -17.56 3.08 -48.41
CA LEU A 13 -18.61 2.19 -47.89
C LEU A 13 -20.05 2.70 -48.22
N SER A 14 -20.17 3.52 -49.27
CA SER A 14 -21.25 4.42 -49.67
C SER A 14 -22.65 3.79 -49.86
N GLY A 15 -22.80 2.47 -49.75
CA GLY A 15 -24.07 1.79 -49.97
C GLY A 15 -24.88 1.48 -48.70
N TYR A 16 -24.24 1.30 -47.55
CA TYR A 16 -24.87 0.61 -46.40
C TYR A 16 -24.88 1.38 -45.07
N LEU A 17 -24.12 2.47 -44.95
CA LEU A 17 -23.76 3.03 -43.65
C LEU A 17 -24.39 4.39 -43.31
N GLY A 18 -24.96 5.10 -44.29
CA GLY A 18 -25.37 6.50 -44.13
C GLY A 18 -26.56 6.78 -43.19
N GLU A 19 -27.39 5.80 -42.84
CA GLU A 19 -28.59 6.06 -42.02
C GLU A 19 -28.35 5.93 -40.49
N ARG A 20 -27.18 5.44 -40.06
CA ARG A 20 -26.86 5.17 -38.64
C ARG A 20 -25.52 5.74 -38.17
N ALA A 21 -24.90 6.56 -39.00
CA ALA A 21 -23.70 7.31 -38.68
C ALA A 21 -23.97 8.31 -37.53
N ARG A 22 -23.05 8.38 -36.56
CA ARG A 22 -22.97 9.44 -35.55
C ARG A 22 -21.58 10.04 -35.57
N THR A 23 -21.49 11.36 -35.68
CA THR A 23 -20.20 12.05 -35.56
C THR A 23 -19.67 11.93 -34.14
N ILE A 24 -18.39 11.54 -33.97
CA ILE A 24 -17.71 11.46 -32.67
C ILE A 24 -16.44 12.30 -32.71
N GLY A 25 -16.24 13.16 -31.70
CA GLY A 25 -15.07 14.06 -31.59
C GLY A 25 -15.25 15.40 -32.32
N GLU A 26 -14.16 16.19 -32.42
CA GLU A 26 -14.12 17.42 -33.22
C GLU A 26 -13.77 17.15 -34.70
N THR A 27 -13.32 15.94 -35.02
CA THR A 27 -13.08 15.48 -36.38
C THR A 27 -14.32 14.82 -36.99
N ASP A 28 -14.42 14.90 -38.32
CA ASP A 28 -15.49 14.33 -39.16
C ASP A 28 -15.47 12.77 -39.20
N PHE A 29 -15.52 12.13 -38.03
CA PHE A 29 -15.61 10.67 -37.89
C PHE A 29 -17.06 10.25 -37.67
N GLU A 30 -17.63 9.52 -38.62
CA GLU A 30 -18.97 8.95 -38.48
C GLU A 30 -18.90 7.48 -38.00
N LEU A 31 -19.30 7.24 -36.75
CA LEU A 31 -19.53 5.91 -36.19
C LEU A 31 -20.84 5.35 -36.73
N VAL A 32 -20.75 4.25 -37.46
CA VAL A 32 -21.93 3.58 -37.97
C VAL A 32 -22.18 2.35 -37.12
N ASP A 33 -23.34 2.29 -36.47
CA ASP A 33 -23.82 1.07 -35.79
C ASP A 33 -24.02 -0.05 -36.82
N GLY A 34 -22.93 -0.76 -37.10
CA GLY A 34 -22.84 -1.86 -38.04
C GLY A 34 -23.57 -3.09 -37.52
N LEU A 35 -24.56 -3.52 -38.31
CA LEU A 35 -25.34 -4.76 -38.18
C LEU A 35 -24.56 -5.95 -37.60
N TYR A 36 -25.24 -6.74 -36.76
CA TYR A 36 -24.92 -8.11 -36.36
C TYR A 36 -24.55 -8.99 -37.58
N GLN A 37 -23.33 -8.88 -38.07
CA GLN A 37 -22.70 -9.92 -38.86
C GLN A 37 -21.70 -10.54 -37.91
N LEU A 38 -21.89 -11.83 -37.59
CA LEU A 38 -20.86 -12.64 -36.95
C LEU A 38 -19.59 -12.51 -37.80
N GLY A 39 -18.69 -11.62 -37.40
CA GLY A 39 -17.34 -11.61 -37.94
C GLY A 39 -16.68 -12.92 -37.59
N GLU A 40 -15.70 -13.35 -38.40
CA GLU A 40 -14.85 -14.50 -38.04
C GLU A 40 -13.97 -14.21 -36.79
N TYR A 41 -14.02 -12.98 -36.28
CA TYR A 41 -13.22 -12.43 -35.19
C TYR A 41 -14.12 -11.76 -34.15
N ASP A 42 -13.64 -11.70 -32.90
CA ASP A 42 -14.38 -11.13 -31.77
C ASP A 42 -14.62 -9.61 -31.93
N LEU A 43 -13.69 -8.91 -32.60
CA LEU A 43 -13.79 -7.50 -32.97
C LEU A 43 -13.16 -7.25 -34.34
N THR A 44 -13.85 -6.52 -35.21
CA THR A 44 -13.35 -6.04 -36.51
C THR A 44 -13.62 -4.55 -36.64
N VAL A 45 -12.58 -3.77 -36.93
CA VAL A 45 -12.69 -2.32 -37.17
C VAL A 45 -12.33 -2.06 -38.62
N ASP A 46 -13.32 -1.64 -39.42
CA ASP A 46 -13.13 -1.26 -40.81
C ASP A 46 -13.09 0.26 -40.95
N VAL A 47 -12.04 0.80 -41.57
CA VAL A 47 -11.85 2.23 -41.83
C VAL A 47 -11.90 2.48 -43.34
N ALA A 48 -12.66 3.48 -43.79
CA ALA A 48 -12.73 3.89 -45.19
C ALA A 48 -12.78 5.42 -45.35
N PRO A 49 -12.35 5.97 -46.50
CA PRO A 49 -12.48 7.40 -46.77
C PRO A 49 -13.96 7.80 -47.01
N GLY A 50 -14.33 9.01 -46.57
CA GLY A 50 -15.66 9.63 -46.75
C GLY A 50 -15.60 11.16 -46.62
N ASP A 51 -16.68 11.81 -46.17
CA ASP A 51 -16.61 13.18 -45.62
C ASP A 51 -15.87 13.09 -44.27
N GLY A 52 -14.54 13.01 -44.32
CA GLY A 52 -13.68 12.55 -43.23
C GLY A 52 -13.37 11.06 -43.32
N PHE A 53 -13.52 10.33 -42.22
CA PHE A 53 -13.30 8.88 -42.17
C PHE A 53 -14.54 8.15 -41.62
N LEU A 54 -14.93 7.08 -42.32
CA LEU A 54 -15.95 6.17 -41.86
C LEU A 54 -15.29 5.04 -41.08
N VAL A 55 -15.67 4.86 -39.81
CA VAL A 55 -15.14 3.79 -38.96
C VAL A 55 -16.30 2.89 -38.51
N ASN A 56 -16.26 1.64 -38.94
CA ASN A 56 -17.28 0.64 -38.65
C ASN A 56 -16.76 -0.39 -37.66
N TRP A 57 -17.40 -0.47 -36.51
CA TRP A 57 -17.07 -1.39 -35.43
C TRP A 57 -18.01 -2.59 -35.45
N LYS A 58 -17.48 -3.77 -35.76
CA LYS A 58 -18.21 -5.04 -35.75
C LYS A 58 -17.70 -5.91 -34.62
N TYR A 59 -18.57 -6.45 -33.80
CA TYR A 59 -18.15 -7.22 -32.62
C TYR A 59 -19.09 -8.38 -32.34
N HIS A 60 -18.56 -9.40 -31.68
CA HIS A 60 -19.36 -10.50 -31.16
C HIS A 60 -19.95 -10.12 -29.79
N PRO A 61 -21.29 -10.19 -29.60
CA PRO A 61 -21.94 -9.74 -28.37
C PRO A 61 -21.59 -10.58 -27.13
N ASP A 62 -21.17 -11.84 -27.32
CA ASP A 62 -20.66 -12.67 -26.21
C ASP A 62 -19.25 -12.25 -25.75
N ALA A 63 -18.52 -11.48 -26.57
CA ALA A 63 -17.18 -10.98 -26.27
C ALA A 63 -17.18 -9.51 -25.82
N PHE A 64 -18.02 -8.67 -26.42
CA PHE A 64 -18.10 -7.23 -26.13
C PHE A 64 -19.54 -6.77 -25.98
N SER A 65 -19.80 -5.90 -24.99
CA SER A 65 -21.05 -5.15 -24.92
C SER A 65 -21.04 -3.97 -25.88
N ALA A 66 -22.23 -3.52 -26.29
CA ALA A 66 -22.37 -2.33 -27.11
C ALA A 66 -21.74 -1.09 -26.46
N ASP A 67 -21.93 -0.90 -25.15
CA ASP A 67 -21.37 0.23 -24.39
C ASP A 67 -19.83 0.20 -24.37
N ALA A 68 -19.23 -0.99 -24.27
CA ALA A 68 -17.78 -1.13 -24.31
C ALA A 68 -17.22 -0.74 -25.69
N VAL A 69 -17.87 -1.17 -26.77
CA VAL A 69 -17.45 -0.81 -28.14
C VAL A 69 -17.68 0.66 -28.44
N ALA A 70 -18.77 1.25 -27.94
CA ALA A 70 -19.00 2.69 -28.03
C ALA A 70 -17.88 3.48 -27.33
N GLY A 71 -17.51 3.11 -26.10
CA GLY A 71 -16.38 3.72 -25.40
C GLY A 71 -15.05 3.56 -26.15
N MET A 72 -14.77 2.37 -26.69
CA MET A 72 -13.57 2.13 -27.51
C MET A 72 -13.54 3.01 -28.78
N ALA A 73 -14.70 3.28 -29.39
CA ALA A 73 -14.79 4.16 -30.54
C ALA A 73 -14.56 5.64 -30.18
N GLU A 74 -15.07 6.09 -29.03
CA GLU A 74 -14.78 7.43 -28.49
C GLU A 74 -13.28 7.59 -28.15
N HIS A 75 -12.66 6.56 -27.58
CA HIS A 75 -11.21 6.53 -27.34
C HIS A 75 -10.41 6.56 -28.64
N PHE A 76 -10.87 5.85 -29.68
CA PHE A 76 -10.24 5.86 -30.98
C PHE A 76 -10.27 7.25 -31.63
N ALA A 77 -11.42 7.94 -31.58
CA ALA A 77 -11.53 9.31 -32.06
C ALA A 77 -10.60 10.25 -31.29
N THR A 78 -10.62 10.18 -29.95
CA THR A 78 -9.73 10.98 -29.08
C THR A 78 -8.25 10.75 -29.39
N LEU A 79 -7.86 9.49 -29.65
CA LEU A 79 -6.50 9.15 -30.03
C LEU A 79 -6.11 9.75 -31.38
N VAL A 80 -7.01 9.72 -32.36
CA VAL A 80 -6.77 10.36 -33.66
C VAL A 80 -6.60 11.87 -33.50
N ASP A 81 -7.50 12.54 -32.77
CA ASP A 81 -7.38 13.97 -32.48
C ASP A 81 -6.03 14.27 -31.80
N SER A 82 -5.65 13.47 -30.81
CA SER A 82 -4.35 13.62 -30.13
C SER A 82 -3.15 13.43 -31.06
N ILE A 83 -3.25 12.59 -32.10
CA ILE A 83 -2.20 12.43 -33.11
C ILE A 83 -2.12 13.68 -33.99
N LEU A 84 -3.27 14.18 -34.44
CA LEU A 84 -3.37 15.32 -35.34
C LEU A 84 -2.91 16.63 -34.68
N ASP A 85 -3.18 16.79 -33.39
CA ASP A 85 -2.75 17.95 -32.59
C ASP A 85 -1.26 17.89 -32.20
N SER A 86 -0.62 16.72 -32.34
CA SER A 86 0.79 16.55 -32.02
C SER A 86 1.71 17.12 -33.10
N ASP A 87 2.95 17.41 -32.72
CA ASP A 87 4.01 17.86 -33.63
C ASP A 87 4.58 16.76 -34.56
N GLY A 88 3.96 15.57 -34.53
CA GLY A 88 4.42 14.39 -35.28
C GLY A 88 5.72 13.76 -34.75
N GLN A 89 6.26 14.24 -33.62
CA GLN A 89 7.45 13.67 -32.95
C GLN A 89 7.12 13.12 -31.56
N SER A 90 5.91 13.35 -31.08
CA SER A 90 5.44 12.88 -29.78
C SER A 90 5.44 11.33 -29.70
N PRO A 91 6.03 10.72 -28.65
CA PRO A 91 5.98 9.28 -28.46
C PRO A 91 4.53 8.80 -28.34
N ILE A 92 4.20 7.63 -28.93
CA ILE A 92 2.84 7.07 -28.93
C ILE A 92 2.26 6.97 -27.51
N GLY A 93 3.08 6.63 -26.51
CA GLY A 93 2.66 6.51 -25.11
C GLY A 93 2.32 7.84 -24.42
N MET A 94 2.49 8.98 -25.09
CA MET A 94 2.13 10.32 -24.59
C MET A 94 0.84 10.86 -25.23
N LEU A 95 0.26 10.14 -26.19
CA LEU A 95 -1.00 10.52 -26.82
C LEU A 95 -2.17 10.28 -25.86
N ASN A 96 -3.14 11.18 -25.87
CA ASN A 96 -4.34 11.04 -25.05
C ASN A 96 -5.27 9.98 -25.64
N LEU A 97 -5.72 9.06 -24.80
CA LEU A 97 -6.72 8.05 -25.16
C LEU A 97 -8.10 8.37 -24.57
N LEU A 98 -8.11 8.96 -23.36
CA LEU A 98 -9.34 9.29 -22.64
C LEU A 98 -9.80 10.69 -23.02
N GLY A 99 -11.11 10.84 -23.28
CA GLY A 99 -11.74 12.14 -23.40
C GLY A 99 -11.73 12.92 -22.08
N ASP A 100 -12.01 14.23 -22.13
CA ASP A 100 -11.89 15.14 -20.99
C ASP A 100 -12.77 14.78 -19.78
N GLU A 101 -13.97 14.24 -20.02
CA GLU A 101 -14.89 13.84 -18.95
C GLU A 101 -14.38 12.59 -18.22
N GLU A 102 -13.99 11.57 -18.98
CA GLU A 102 -13.47 10.33 -18.40
C GLU A 102 -12.11 10.54 -17.72
N ARG A 103 -11.25 11.38 -18.30
CA ARG A 103 -10.01 11.81 -17.64
C ARG A 103 -10.33 12.43 -16.29
N ARG A 104 -11.24 13.40 -16.22
CA ARG A 104 -11.67 14.02 -14.95
C ARG A 104 -12.27 13.00 -13.98
N LEU A 105 -13.04 12.03 -14.47
CA LEU A 105 -13.58 10.96 -13.65
C LEU A 105 -12.47 10.15 -12.97
N VAL A 106 -11.49 9.67 -13.75
CA VAL A 106 -10.41 8.79 -13.29
C VAL A 106 -9.37 9.55 -12.46
N THR A 107 -9.01 10.78 -12.84
CA THR A 107 -7.94 11.54 -12.15
C THR A 107 -8.45 12.35 -10.98
N GLU A 108 -9.70 12.82 -11.01
CA GLU A 108 -10.25 13.67 -9.96
C GLU A 108 -11.35 12.95 -9.20
N ALA A 109 -12.49 12.66 -9.84
CA ALA A 109 -13.72 12.28 -9.13
C ALA A 109 -13.55 11.00 -8.31
N TRP A 110 -12.89 9.97 -8.85
CA TRP A 110 -12.58 8.74 -8.11
C TRP A 110 -11.49 8.93 -7.05
N ASN A 111 -10.63 9.94 -7.18
CA ASN A 111 -9.55 10.25 -6.23
C ASN A 111 -9.92 11.36 -5.24
N ARG A 112 -11.19 11.78 -5.15
CA ARG A 112 -11.67 12.73 -4.11
C ARG A 112 -11.77 12.03 -2.76
N THR A 113 -10.63 11.58 -2.25
CA THR A 113 -10.46 10.88 -0.97
C THR A 113 -9.79 11.77 0.08
N GLU A 114 -9.71 13.08 -0.17
CA GLU A 114 -9.17 14.05 0.78
C GLU A 114 -10.00 14.03 2.07
N ALA A 115 -9.31 13.87 3.19
CA ALA A 115 -9.89 13.91 4.52
C ALA A 115 -8.89 14.57 5.47
N ASP A 116 -9.39 15.29 6.46
CA ASP A 116 -8.55 15.85 7.52
C ASP A 116 -7.88 14.71 8.30
N PHE A 117 -6.57 14.59 8.15
CA PHE A 117 -5.77 13.58 8.82
C PHE A 117 -4.66 14.25 9.65
N PRO A 118 -4.50 13.90 10.94
CA PRO A 118 -3.52 14.53 11.81
C PRO A 118 -2.10 14.00 11.54
N ALA A 119 -1.53 14.34 10.37
CA ALA A 119 -0.23 13.82 9.89
C ALA A 119 0.98 14.10 10.82
N GLN A 120 0.83 15.00 11.78
CA GLN A 120 1.85 15.33 12.79
C GLN A 120 1.82 14.40 14.01
N ARG A 121 0.85 13.47 14.07
CA ARG A 121 0.67 12.58 15.22
C ARG A 121 1.17 11.18 14.91
N THR A 122 1.82 10.56 15.88
CA THR A 122 2.21 9.15 15.83
C THR A 122 1.04 8.25 16.21
N CYS A 123 1.17 6.96 15.88
CA CYS A 123 0.27 5.92 16.38
C CYS A 123 0.24 5.89 17.92
N TRP A 124 1.38 6.18 18.57
CA TRP A 124 1.45 6.27 20.03
C TRP A 124 0.65 7.47 20.57
N ASP A 125 0.68 8.63 19.91
CA ASP A 125 -0.10 9.80 20.32
C ASP A 125 -1.61 9.53 20.26
N LEU A 126 -2.06 8.83 19.22
CA LEU A 126 -3.46 8.41 19.08
C LEU A 126 -3.86 7.40 20.16
N PHE A 127 -2.96 6.46 20.47
CA PHE A 127 -3.16 5.52 21.57
C PHE A 127 -3.22 6.23 22.93
N ALA A 128 -2.30 7.16 23.22
CA ALA A 128 -2.24 7.88 24.48
C ALA A 128 -3.50 8.71 24.74
N GLU A 129 -4.06 9.36 23.72
CA GLU A 129 -5.36 10.06 23.85
C GLU A 129 -6.49 9.10 24.24
N GLN A 130 -6.52 7.91 23.67
CA GLN A 130 -7.53 6.92 24.00
C GLN A 130 -7.36 6.38 25.44
N VAL A 131 -6.12 6.29 25.94
CA VAL A 131 -5.83 5.93 27.34
C VAL A 131 -6.38 6.97 28.29
N GLU A 132 -6.20 8.26 28.02
CA GLU A 132 -6.76 9.33 28.84
C GLU A 132 -8.29 9.38 28.77
N ALA A 133 -8.86 9.15 27.58
CA ALA A 133 -10.29 9.19 27.38
C ALA A 133 -11.04 8.02 28.04
N ASN A 134 -10.48 6.80 27.99
CA ASN A 134 -11.15 5.57 28.42
C ASN A 134 -10.20 4.58 29.12
N PRO A 135 -9.58 4.97 30.25
CA PRO A 135 -8.47 4.21 30.84
C PRO A 135 -8.87 2.81 31.29
N ASP A 136 -10.07 2.65 31.84
CA ASP A 136 -10.52 1.38 32.44
C ASP A 136 -11.31 0.50 31.44
N ALA A 137 -11.45 0.96 30.19
CA ALA A 137 -12.05 0.15 29.12
C ALA A 137 -11.09 -0.93 28.63
N SER A 138 -11.62 -2.08 28.22
CA SER A 138 -10.82 -3.15 27.62
C SER A 138 -10.15 -2.69 26.32
N ALA A 139 -8.82 -2.81 26.26
CA ALA A 139 -8.03 -2.41 25.10
C ALA A 139 -7.61 -3.61 24.23
N VAL A 140 -7.19 -4.70 24.86
CA VAL A 140 -6.69 -5.89 24.15
C VAL A 140 -7.03 -7.16 24.93
N THR A 141 -7.49 -8.18 24.19
CA THR A 141 -7.80 -9.51 24.73
C THR A 141 -7.03 -10.57 23.95
N CYS A 142 -6.39 -11.50 24.65
CA CYS A 142 -5.74 -12.67 24.08
C CYS A 142 -6.15 -13.90 24.91
N GLY A 143 -6.95 -14.80 24.32
CA GLY A 143 -7.53 -15.91 25.04
C GLY A 143 -8.46 -15.44 26.17
N GLN A 144 -8.13 -15.80 27.41
CA GLN A 144 -8.89 -15.41 28.61
C GLN A 144 -8.31 -14.17 29.32
N LEU A 145 -7.19 -13.63 28.84
CA LEU A 145 -6.52 -12.49 29.45
C LEU A 145 -6.93 -11.21 28.70
N THR A 146 -7.24 -10.17 29.46
CA THR A 146 -7.60 -8.85 28.93
C THR A 146 -6.83 -7.77 29.68
N LEU A 147 -6.32 -6.78 28.95
CA LEU A 147 -5.78 -5.54 29.53
C LEU A 147 -6.72 -4.39 29.21
N THR A 148 -6.90 -3.53 30.19
CA THR A 148 -7.47 -2.19 30.00
C THR A 148 -6.49 -1.28 29.27
N TYR A 149 -6.96 -0.12 28.79
CA TYR A 149 -6.08 0.89 28.18
C TYR A 149 -4.99 1.35 29.14
N ARG A 150 -5.33 1.57 30.42
CA ARG A 150 -4.37 1.95 31.47
C ARG A 150 -3.31 0.88 31.67
N GLU A 151 -3.71 -0.38 31.87
CA GLU A 151 -2.75 -1.48 32.07
C GLU A 151 -1.85 -1.71 30.86
N LEU A 152 -2.38 -1.55 29.64
CA LEU A 152 -1.60 -1.65 28.42
C LEU A 152 -0.58 -0.51 28.33
N ALA A 153 -1.00 0.73 28.61
CA ALA A 153 -0.12 1.90 28.60
C ALA A 153 1.00 1.80 29.64
N ASP A 154 0.67 1.36 30.85
CA ASP A 154 1.63 1.19 31.94
C ASP A 154 2.69 0.14 31.58
N ARG A 155 2.28 -1.02 31.06
CA ARG A 155 3.19 -2.08 30.62
C ARG A 155 4.07 -1.62 29.44
N SER A 156 3.48 -0.95 28.44
CA SER A 156 4.24 -0.43 27.31
C SER A 156 5.22 0.66 27.72
N SER A 157 4.86 1.52 28.67
CA SER A 157 5.76 2.56 29.20
C SER A 157 6.92 1.95 29.99
N ALA A 158 6.63 0.96 30.84
CA ALA A 158 7.66 0.24 31.59
C ALA A 158 8.67 -0.46 30.67
N LEU A 159 8.19 -1.12 29.61
CA LEU A 159 9.05 -1.74 28.62
C LEU A 159 9.83 -0.69 27.81
N ALA A 160 9.21 0.41 27.38
CA ALA A 160 9.89 1.50 26.68
C ALA A 160 11.08 2.04 27.50
N LEU A 161 10.90 2.27 28.80
CA LEU A 161 11.99 2.70 29.68
C LEU A 161 13.09 1.64 29.79
N ALA A 162 12.74 0.36 29.88
CA ALA A 162 13.70 -0.75 29.90
C ALA A 162 14.52 -0.84 28.59
N LEU A 163 13.91 -0.54 27.44
CA LEU A 163 14.57 -0.47 26.14
C LEU A 163 15.48 0.76 26.02
N ARG A 164 15.02 1.93 26.50
CA ARG A 164 15.83 3.16 26.52
C ARG A 164 17.10 2.99 27.35
N ARG A 165 16.99 2.36 28.54
CA ARG A 165 18.16 2.01 29.38
C ARG A 165 19.13 1.06 28.70
N ARG A 166 18.66 0.28 27.73
CA ARG A 166 19.48 -0.62 26.89
C ARG A 166 20.05 0.06 25.65
N GLY A 167 19.80 1.36 25.48
CA GLY A 167 20.38 2.21 24.45
C GLY A 167 19.52 2.36 23.19
N VAL A 168 18.24 1.98 23.22
CA VAL A 168 17.31 2.27 22.10
C VAL A 168 17.00 3.77 22.09
N ALA A 169 17.23 4.40 20.95
CA ALA A 169 16.94 5.80 20.67
C ALA A 169 15.83 5.95 19.61
N PRO A 170 15.20 7.13 19.49
CA PRO A 170 14.28 7.42 18.39
C PRO A 170 14.95 7.17 17.03
N GLY A 171 14.22 6.52 16.11
CA GLY A 171 14.71 6.12 14.79
C GLY A 171 15.44 4.79 14.73
N ASP A 172 15.83 4.19 15.87
CA ASP A 172 16.47 2.87 15.87
C ASP A 172 15.48 1.78 15.46
N VAL A 173 15.98 0.72 14.82
CA VAL A 173 15.19 -0.47 14.51
C VAL A 173 15.31 -1.50 15.65
N VAL A 174 14.17 -1.93 16.17
CA VAL A 174 14.06 -2.98 17.19
C VAL A 174 13.38 -4.20 16.59
N GLY A 175 14.08 -5.33 16.60
CA GLY A 175 13.50 -6.62 16.23
C GLY A 175 12.49 -7.08 17.30
N VAL A 176 11.29 -7.47 16.88
CA VAL A 176 10.21 -7.92 17.77
C VAL A 176 9.87 -9.36 17.42
N CYS A 177 10.29 -10.29 18.27
CA CYS A 177 10.12 -11.73 18.06
C CYS A 177 9.26 -12.33 19.18
N TYR A 178 7.94 -12.25 19.01
CA TYR A 178 6.96 -12.81 19.94
C TYR A 178 5.95 -13.68 19.20
N GLU A 179 5.45 -14.70 19.88
CA GLU A 179 4.21 -15.34 19.48
C GLU A 179 3.00 -14.43 19.80
N ARG A 180 1.84 -14.78 19.23
CA ARG A 180 0.58 -14.06 19.48
C ARG A 180 0.26 -14.06 20.98
N SER A 181 0.34 -12.89 21.59
CA SER A 181 0.22 -12.68 23.03
C SER A 181 -0.13 -11.22 23.34
N LEU A 182 -0.50 -10.93 24.58
CA LEU A 182 -0.61 -9.54 25.06
C LEU A 182 0.75 -8.82 24.98
N ASP A 183 1.84 -9.54 25.26
CA ASP A 183 3.19 -9.00 25.27
C ASP A 183 3.65 -8.52 23.90
N LEU A 184 3.19 -9.16 22.82
CA LEU A 184 3.42 -8.65 21.46
C LEU A 184 2.86 -7.24 21.30
N VAL A 185 1.63 -6.99 21.73
CA VAL A 185 1.00 -5.65 21.62
C VAL A 185 1.73 -4.65 22.52
N VAL A 186 2.09 -5.07 23.74
CA VAL A 186 2.90 -4.25 24.67
C VAL A 186 4.23 -3.84 24.03
N ALA A 187 4.93 -4.79 23.39
CA ALA A 187 6.22 -4.58 22.73
C ALA A 187 6.13 -3.61 21.55
N LEU A 188 5.15 -3.79 20.66
CA LEU A 188 4.95 -2.89 19.51
C LEU A 188 4.71 -1.45 19.97
N LEU A 189 3.84 -1.27 20.97
CA LEU A 189 3.53 0.01 21.56
C LEU A 189 4.73 0.63 22.30
N ALA A 190 5.52 -0.16 23.01
CA ALA A 190 6.74 0.29 23.70
C ALA A 190 7.79 0.82 22.72
N VAL A 191 7.99 0.13 21.59
CA VAL A 191 8.91 0.56 20.52
C VAL A 191 8.42 1.86 19.90
N MET A 192 7.12 1.94 19.55
CA MET A 192 6.53 3.17 19.00
C MET A 192 6.57 4.35 19.99
N ARG A 193 6.38 4.11 21.30
CA ARG A 193 6.51 5.13 22.36
C ARG A 193 7.90 5.77 22.39
N LEU A 194 8.95 5.00 22.10
CA LEU A 194 10.32 5.52 22.02
C LEU A 194 10.60 6.29 20.72
N GLY A 195 9.64 6.32 19.80
CA GLY A 195 9.88 6.77 18.43
C GLY A 195 10.84 5.86 17.65
N ALA A 196 11.00 4.62 18.09
CA ALA A 196 11.77 3.59 17.40
C ALA A 196 10.87 2.83 16.42
N VAL A 197 11.49 2.06 15.52
CA VAL A 197 10.85 1.36 14.42
C VAL A 197 10.81 -0.14 14.73
N TYR A 198 9.62 -0.74 14.79
CA TYR A 198 9.57 -2.18 15.03
C TYR A 198 9.78 -2.99 13.73
N LEU A 199 10.53 -4.08 13.84
CA LEU A 199 10.70 -5.09 12.79
C LEU A 199 10.15 -6.42 13.33
N PRO A 200 8.99 -6.90 12.89
CA PRO A 200 8.48 -8.20 13.32
C PRO A 200 9.37 -9.32 12.76
N LEU A 201 9.78 -10.22 13.63
CA LEU A 201 10.59 -11.40 13.33
C LEU A 201 9.80 -12.65 13.70
N ASP A 202 9.92 -13.69 12.87
CA ASP A 202 9.32 -15.00 13.09
C ASP A 202 10.44 -16.03 13.23
N ASP A 203 10.62 -16.57 14.43
CA ASP A 203 11.66 -17.53 14.80
C ASP A 203 11.57 -18.87 14.07
N ARG A 204 10.47 -19.10 13.32
CA ARG A 204 10.28 -20.28 12.46
C ARG A 204 10.87 -20.08 11.06
N LEU A 205 11.26 -18.85 10.71
CA LEU A 205 11.93 -18.59 9.43
C LEU A 205 13.33 -19.21 9.41
N PRO A 206 13.85 -19.58 8.23
CA PRO A 206 15.23 -20.05 8.10
C PRO A 206 16.22 -19.04 8.67
N ALA A 207 17.28 -19.54 9.30
CA ALA A 207 18.30 -18.72 9.96
C ALA A 207 18.90 -17.63 9.05
N GLU A 208 19.23 -18.00 7.81
CA GLU A 208 19.76 -17.07 6.81
C GLU A 208 18.80 -15.90 6.52
N ARG A 209 17.49 -16.17 6.54
CA ARG A 209 16.47 -15.14 6.29
C ARG A 209 16.36 -14.17 7.46
N LEU A 210 16.37 -14.68 8.69
CA LEU A 210 16.37 -13.84 9.90
C LEU A 210 17.63 -13.00 10.00
N SER A 211 18.80 -13.62 9.78
CA SER A 211 20.09 -12.93 9.79
C SER A 211 20.14 -11.81 8.74
N TYR A 212 19.66 -12.09 7.52
CA TYR A 212 19.51 -11.08 6.47
C TYR A 212 18.60 -9.92 6.88
N MET A 213 17.40 -10.20 7.41
CA MET A 213 16.46 -9.15 7.83
C MET A 213 17.05 -8.26 8.94
N VAL A 214 17.75 -8.85 9.90
CA VAL A 214 18.41 -8.12 11.00
C VAL A 214 19.56 -7.26 10.48
N GLU A 215 20.38 -7.79 9.58
CA GLU A 215 21.51 -7.05 9.00
C GLU A 215 21.07 -5.92 8.07
N ASP A 216 20.13 -6.20 7.17
CA ASP A 216 19.62 -5.26 6.16
C ASP A 216 18.83 -4.11 6.80
N SER A 217 18.09 -4.39 7.87
CA SER A 217 17.37 -3.35 8.64
C SER A 217 18.25 -2.55 9.60
N GLY A 218 19.45 -3.04 9.94
CA GLY A 218 20.31 -2.44 10.95
C GLY A 218 19.83 -2.62 12.40
N ALA A 219 18.92 -3.56 12.66
CA ALA A 219 18.41 -3.80 14.01
C ALA A 219 19.53 -4.22 14.98
N GLN A 220 19.70 -3.47 16.07
CA GLN A 220 20.77 -3.71 17.07
C GLN A 220 20.28 -4.42 18.33
N LEU A 221 18.97 -4.50 18.52
CA LEU A 221 18.31 -5.16 19.65
C LEU A 221 17.13 -5.96 19.13
N ILE A 222 17.00 -7.20 19.60
CA ILE A 222 15.83 -8.06 19.38
C ILE A 222 15.21 -8.34 20.74
N ILE A 223 13.93 -8.01 20.89
CA ILE A 223 13.12 -8.36 22.04
C ILE A 223 12.27 -9.60 21.77
N CYS A 224 12.18 -10.46 22.78
CA CYS A 224 11.51 -11.74 22.68
C CYS A 224 11.13 -12.28 24.07
N HIS A 225 10.50 -13.46 24.09
CA HIS A 225 10.39 -14.28 25.30
C HIS A 225 11.63 -15.16 25.50
N GLU A 226 11.96 -15.48 26.75
CA GLU A 226 13.12 -16.33 27.10
C GLU A 226 13.07 -17.67 26.36
N ALA A 227 11.87 -18.23 26.19
CA ALA A 227 11.66 -19.52 25.52
C ALA A 227 12.18 -19.59 24.06
N VAL A 228 12.35 -18.45 23.39
CA VAL A 228 12.84 -18.41 21.99
C VAL A 228 14.28 -17.90 21.86
N MET A 229 14.91 -17.48 22.96
CA MET A 229 16.26 -16.91 22.96
C MET A 229 17.30 -17.87 22.38
N ASP A 230 17.29 -19.15 22.78
CA ASP A 230 18.29 -20.12 22.32
C ASP A 230 18.19 -20.36 20.81
N ARG A 231 16.97 -20.36 20.26
CA ARG A 231 16.74 -20.49 18.82
C ARG A 231 17.28 -19.26 18.07
N LEU A 232 17.00 -18.07 18.57
CA LEU A 232 17.53 -16.82 17.99
C LEU A 232 19.06 -16.74 18.09
N ALA A 233 19.64 -17.20 19.19
CA ALA A 233 21.08 -17.26 19.37
C ALA A 233 21.74 -18.24 18.38
N ALA A 234 21.12 -19.41 18.15
CA ALA A 234 21.60 -20.42 17.21
C ALA A 234 21.53 -19.98 15.74
N VAL A 235 20.59 -19.10 15.39
CA VAL A 235 20.45 -18.51 14.05
C VAL A 235 21.65 -17.65 13.66
N GLY A 236 22.41 -17.13 14.63
CA GLY A 236 23.53 -16.25 14.35
C GLY A 236 23.04 -14.89 13.86
N THR A 237 22.46 -14.11 14.77
CA THR A 237 22.26 -12.66 14.62
C THR A 237 23.40 -11.91 15.34
N PRO A 238 24.69 -12.09 15.00
CA PRO A 238 25.81 -11.66 15.82
C PRO A 238 25.89 -10.14 16.03
N LYS A 239 25.17 -9.37 15.20
CA LYS A 239 25.10 -7.90 15.29
C LYS A 239 24.00 -7.38 16.21
N ALA A 240 23.01 -8.19 16.56
CA ALA A 240 21.89 -7.78 17.41
C ALA A 240 21.99 -8.43 18.80
N ARG A 241 21.82 -7.62 19.84
CA ARG A 241 21.68 -8.09 21.22
C ARG A 241 20.29 -8.70 21.39
N LEU A 242 20.17 -9.78 22.18
CA LEU A 242 18.89 -10.38 22.54
C LEU A 242 18.45 -9.89 23.92
N TYR A 243 17.16 -9.59 24.08
CA TYR A 243 16.56 -9.24 25.36
C TYR A 243 15.26 -10.03 25.57
N ALA A 244 15.25 -10.89 26.59
CA ALA A 244 14.03 -11.55 27.06
C ALA A 244 13.27 -10.64 28.02
N THR A 245 12.03 -10.30 27.69
CA THR A 245 11.23 -9.34 28.47
C THR A 245 10.45 -9.97 29.62
N ASP A 246 10.40 -11.30 29.67
CA ASP A 246 9.65 -12.13 30.63
C ASP A 246 10.51 -12.68 31.78
N ARG A 247 11.80 -12.36 31.82
CA ARG A 247 12.68 -12.73 32.94
C ARG A 247 12.28 -11.99 34.22
N GLN A 248 12.23 -12.72 35.34
CA GLN A 248 11.75 -12.22 36.63
C GLN A 248 12.54 -10.99 37.14
N ASP A 249 13.86 -10.99 36.97
CA ASP A 249 14.72 -9.87 37.38
C ASP A 249 14.41 -8.60 36.57
N ASP A 250 14.05 -8.76 35.29
CA ASP A 250 13.70 -7.66 34.39
C ASP A 250 12.28 -7.12 34.65
N GLN A 251 11.34 -7.97 35.08
CA GLN A 251 10.00 -7.54 35.48
C GLN A 251 10.02 -6.67 36.76
N ALA A 252 10.92 -6.97 37.70
CA ALA A 252 11.10 -6.16 38.91
C ALA A 252 11.65 -4.75 38.58
N ASP A 253 12.57 -4.67 37.62
CA ASP A 253 13.12 -3.40 37.14
C ASP A 253 12.11 -2.59 36.31
N GLN A 254 11.26 -3.26 35.52
CA GLN A 254 10.13 -2.63 34.82
C GLN A 254 9.08 -2.08 35.80
N THR A 255 8.77 -2.81 36.88
CA THR A 255 7.80 -2.38 37.91
C THR A 255 8.31 -1.17 38.70
N ARG A 256 9.61 -1.15 39.05
CA ARG A 256 10.24 -0.01 39.71
C ARG A 256 10.36 1.22 38.80
N ALA A 257 10.61 0.99 37.51
CA ALA A 257 10.63 2.02 36.48
C ALA A 257 9.27 2.72 36.32
N ALA A 258 8.18 1.95 36.24
CA ALA A 258 6.81 2.47 36.17
C ALA A 258 6.44 3.36 37.37
N ALA A 259 6.91 3.02 38.57
CA ALA A 259 6.67 3.80 39.79
C ALA A 259 7.48 5.12 39.86
N ALA A 260 8.57 5.24 39.09
CA ALA A 260 9.44 6.42 39.10
C ALA A 260 9.03 7.49 38.05
N GLU A 261 8.22 7.12 37.05
CA GLU A 261 7.69 8.05 36.04
C GLU A 261 6.41 8.74 36.53
N THR A 262 6.49 9.40 37.69
CA THR A 262 5.62 10.55 37.93
C THR A 262 6.41 11.80 37.56
N SER A 263 6.03 12.45 36.47
CA SER A 263 6.23 13.89 36.20
C SER A 263 7.55 14.46 35.63
N ALA A 264 8.38 13.75 34.84
CA ALA A 264 9.60 14.42 34.31
C ALA A 264 10.12 14.06 32.90
N ASP A 265 9.50 13.18 32.11
CA ASP A 265 10.12 12.78 30.81
C ASP A 265 9.05 12.56 29.72
N ALA A 266 8.13 13.51 29.59
CA ALA A 266 7.41 13.67 28.32
C ALA A 266 8.48 13.98 27.25
N PRO A 267 8.46 13.33 26.08
CA PRO A 267 9.45 13.62 25.04
C PRO A 267 9.43 15.12 24.75
N ASP A 268 10.56 15.78 25.05
CA ASP A 268 10.75 17.20 24.80
C ASP A 268 10.54 17.49 23.31
N SER A 269 9.49 18.27 23.04
CA SER A 269 9.17 18.95 21.77
C SER A 269 8.59 18.13 20.59
N PRO A 270 7.60 18.70 19.86
CA PRO A 270 6.96 18.14 18.67
C PRO A 270 7.84 18.23 17.40
N ALA A 271 9.17 18.17 17.54
CA ALA A 271 10.09 18.38 16.43
C ALA A 271 10.44 17.04 15.75
N SER A 272 9.61 16.71 14.76
CA SER A 272 9.63 15.52 13.88
C SER A 272 9.03 14.26 14.49
N THR A 273 7.81 13.94 14.05
CA THR A 273 7.29 12.58 14.02
C THR A 273 8.41 11.66 13.51
N PRO A 274 8.79 10.60 14.24
CA PRO A 274 9.76 9.64 13.72
C PRO A 274 9.28 9.15 12.35
N PRO A 275 10.15 9.13 11.33
CA PRO A 275 9.71 8.97 9.95
C PRO A 275 9.14 7.59 9.63
N ALA A 276 9.36 6.59 10.51
CA ALA A 276 8.93 5.22 10.32
C ALA A 276 8.29 4.65 11.58
N ALA A 277 7.16 3.97 11.44
CA ALA A 277 6.51 3.19 12.49
C ALA A 277 7.05 1.75 12.51
N TYR A 278 7.20 1.15 11.32
CA TYR A 278 7.65 -0.24 11.19
C TYR A 278 8.33 -0.56 9.86
N ILE A 279 9.01 -1.69 9.85
CA ILE A 279 9.57 -2.33 8.64
C ILE A 279 8.97 -3.72 8.51
N ILE A 280 8.36 -4.04 7.37
CA ILE A 280 7.88 -5.40 7.06
C ILE A 280 8.56 -5.92 5.80
N TYR A 281 9.17 -7.11 5.89
CA TYR A 281 9.79 -7.74 4.74
C TYR A 281 8.77 -8.49 3.89
N THR A 282 8.80 -8.24 2.58
CA THR A 282 8.01 -8.96 1.57
C THR A 282 8.91 -9.80 0.67
N SER A 283 8.35 -10.79 -0.03
CA SER A 283 9.10 -11.56 -1.04
C SER A 283 9.48 -10.66 -2.21
N GLY A 284 10.78 -10.41 -2.41
CA GLY A 284 11.25 -9.67 -3.58
C GLY A 284 11.23 -10.54 -4.84
N SER A 285 10.88 -9.95 -5.97
CA SER A 285 10.93 -10.58 -7.30
C SER A 285 12.33 -11.04 -7.70
N THR A 286 13.37 -10.50 -7.06
CA THR A 286 14.78 -10.83 -7.27
C THR A 286 15.28 -11.97 -6.37
N GLY A 287 14.39 -12.62 -5.61
CA GLY A 287 14.70 -13.72 -4.70
C GLY A 287 15.18 -13.29 -3.30
N ARG A 288 15.62 -12.04 -3.12
CA ARG A 288 15.91 -11.46 -1.80
C ARG A 288 14.71 -10.71 -1.23
N PRO A 289 14.34 -10.93 0.04
CA PRO A 289 13.29 -10.15 0.70
C PRO A 289 13.59 -8.64 0.69
N LYS A 290 12.55 -7.80 0.65
CA LYS A 290 12.68 -6.33 0.69
C LYS A 290 11.93 -5.77 1.88
N GLY A 291 12.60 -4.96 2.71
CA GLY A 291 11.98 -4.24 3.82
C GLY A 291 11.18 -3.05 3.32
N VAL A 292 9.87 -3.05 3.57
CA VAL A 292 9.00 -1.89 3.33
C VAL A 292 8.95 -1.06 4.59
N VAL A 293 9.48 0.17 4.52
CA VAL A 293 9.43 1.15 5.60
C VAL A 293 8.09 1.88 5.53
N VAL A 294 7.30 1.82 6.60
CA VAL A 294 6.00 2.50 6.66
C VAL A 294 6.05 3.62 7.71
N PRO A 295 5.71 4.87 7.34
CA PRO A 295 5.65 6.00 8.26
C PRO A 295 4.49 5.89 9.25
N HIS A 296 4.47 6.78 10.24
CA HIS A 296 3.31 6.95 11.13
C HIS A 296 2.12 7.66 10.46
N ALA A 297 2.39 8.50 9.47
CA ALA A 297 1.39 9.30 8.75
C ALA A 297 0.73 8.52 7.60
#